data_AF-A0A7K4DFE9-F1
#
_entry.id   AF-A0A7K4DFE9-F1
#
_cell.length_a   1.000
_cell.length_b   1.000
_cell.length_c   1.000
_cell.angle_alpha   90.00
_cell.angle_beta   90.00
_cell.angle_gamma   90.00
#
_symmetry.space_group_name_H-M   'P 1'
#
loop_
_entity.id
_entity.type
_entity.pdbx_description
1 polymer ?
#
loop_
_entity_poly.entity_id
_entity_poly.type
_entity_poly.pdbx_seq_one_letter_code
_entity_poly.pdbx_strand_id
1 'polypeptide(L)' 'CGYIKQDLVLAEREWICPDCGTHHDRDINAAINIKKFALQDQNLVGVAGAERAIEPVDSLPVGRRMKQEAPPASAG' A
#
# COMPACT_ATOMS: atom_id res chain seq x y z
N CYS A 1 2.91 18.93 -10.94
CA CYS A 1 3.74 19.46 -12.05
C CYS A 1 3.28 18.98 -13.42
N GLY A 2 2.87 17.72 -13.60
CA GLY A 2 2.50 17.20 -14.93
C GLY A 2 3.71 16.82 -15.79
N TYR A 3 4.92 16.86 -15.23
CA TYR A 3 6.14 16.39 -15.86
C TYR A 3 6.09 14.87 -16.08
N ILE A 4 6.44 14.45 -17.30
CA ILE A 4 6.48 13.04 -17.70
C ILE A 4 7.95 12.69 -17.95
N LYS A 5 8.52 11.82 -17.11
CA LYS A 5 9.86 11.25 -17.34
C LYS A 5 9.76 10.18 -18.44
N GLN A 6 10.13 10.53 -19.68
CA GLN A 6 10.02 9.64 -20.85
C GLN A 6 11.06 8.52 -20.88
N ASP A 7 12.18 8.72 -20.19
CA ASP A 7 13.37 7.85 -20.19
C ASP A 7 13.49 7.01 -18.91
N LEU A 8 12.40 6.81 -18.16
CA LEU A 8 12.41 6.00 -16.94
C LEU A 8 12.59 4.52 -17.30
N VAL A 9 13.72 3.93 -16.90
CA VAL A 9 13.97 2.50 -17.10
C VAL A 9 13.41 1.63 -15.97
N LEU A 10 13.15 0.35 -16.26
CA LEU A 10 12.70 -0.65 -15.27
C LEU A 10 13.66 -0.88 -14.10
N ALA A 11 14.92 -0.44 -14.19
CA ALA A 11 15.86 -0.48 -13.07
C ALA A 11 15.67 0.70 -12.09
N GLU A 12 15.17 1.84 -12.56
CA GLU A 12 14.92 3.02 -11.75
C GLU A 12 13.60 2.85 -10.98
N ARG A 13 13.69 2.64 -9.65
CA ARG A 13 12.52 2.50 -8.77
C ARG A 13 12.05 3.84 -8.22
N GLU A 14 12.99 4.75 -8.01
CA GLU A 14 12.77 6.07 -7.42
C GLU A 14 13.38 7.15 -8.32
N TRP A 15 12.70 8.28 -8.43
CA TRP A 15 13.24 9.44 -9.13
C TRP A 15 12.69 10.73 -8.54
N ILE A 16 13.45 11.82 -8.65
CA ILE A 16 13.03 13.15 -8.21
C ILE A 16 12.58 13.93 -9.43
N CYS A 17 11.40 14.54 -9.35
CA CYS A 17 10.91 15.41 -10.41
C CYS A 17 11.82 16.64 -10.56
N PRO A 18 12.44 16.88 -11.72
CA PRO A 18 13.31 18.05 -11.89
C PRO A 18 12.54 19.37 -11.87
N ASP A 19 11.23 19.33 -12.13
CA ASP A 19 10.36 20.51 -12.19
C ASP A 19 9.86 20.95 -10.79
N CYS A 20 9.48 20.00 -9.93
CA CYS A 20 8.89 20.32 -8.62
C CYS A 20 9.57 19.67 -7.42
N GLY A 21 10.67 18.94 -7.63
CA GLY A 21 11.43 18.28 -6.56
C GLY A 21 10.72 17.12 -5.86
N THR A 22 9.53 16.73 -6.32
CA THR A 22 8.77 15.62 -5.70
C THR A 22 9.47 14.30 -5.91
N HIS A 23 9.61 13.52 -4.84
CA HIS A 23 10.11 12.15 -4.91
C HIS A 23 9.00 11.22 -5.39
N HIS A 24 9.26 10.49 -6.47
CA HIS A 24 8.35 9.55 -7.07
C HIS A 24 8.88 8.13 -6.91
N ASP A 25 8.01 7.22 -6.43
CA ASP A 25 8.27 5.79 -6.35
C ASP A 25 7.39 5.06 -7.37
N ARG A 26 8.03 4.31 -8.27
CA ARG A 26 7.36 3.54 -9.30
C ARG A 26 6.51 2.40 -8.72
N ASP A 27 6.93 1.77 -7.62
CA ASP A 27 6.22 0.67 -6.99
C ASP A 27 4.92 1.16 -6.33
N ILE A 28 4.92 2.40 -5.79
CA ILE A 28 3.68 3.10 -5.37
C ILE A 28 2.75 3.33 -6.56
N ASN A 29 3.28 3.80 -7.69
CA ASN A 29 2.48 3.99 -8.91
C ASN A 29 1.89 2.67 -9.43
N ALA A 30 2.66 1.59 -9.36
CA ALA A 30 2.18 0.25 -9.69
C ALA A 30 1.04 -0.18 -8.76
N ALA A 31 1.19 0.01 -7.44
CA ALA A 31 0.15 -0.27 -6.46
C ALA A 31 -1.13 0.54 -6.71
N ILE A 32 -1.00 1.83 -7.04
CA ILE A 32 -2.13 2.70 -7.42
C ILE A 32 -2.84 2.16 -8.67
N ASN A 33 -2.08 1.75 -9.69
CA ASN A 33 -2.64 1.22 -10.93
C ASN A 33 -3.36 -0.11 -10.70
N ILE A 34 -2.77 -1.01 -9.90
CA ILE A 34 -3.41 -2.28 -9.51
C ILE A 34 -4.69 -2.02 -8.72
N LYS A 35 -4.67 -1.12 -7.73
CA LYS A 35 -5.86 -0.74 -6.96
C LYS A 35 -6.97 -0.19 -7.86
N LYS A 36 -6.63 0.71 -8.78
CA LYS A 36 -7.59 1.26 -9.74
C LYS A 36 -8.21 0.18 -10.61
N PHE A 37 -7.40 -0.73 -11.15
CA PHE A 37 -7.88 -1.85 -11.96
C PHE A 37 -8.79 -2.78 -11.16
N ALA A 38 -8.40 -3.18 -9.94
CA ALA A 38 -9.20 -4.05 -9.09
C ALA A 38 -10.56 -3.43 -8.69
N LEU A 39 -10.64 -2.11 -8.61
CA LEU A 39 -11.85 -1.38 -8.25
C LEU A 39 -12.71 -0.93 -9.43
N GLN A 40 -12.30 -1.19 -10.68
CA GLN A 40 -13.13 -0.92 -11.85
C GLN A 40 -14.34 -1.85 -11.87
N ASP A 41 -15.54 -1.32 -12.05
CA ASP A 41 -16.80 -2.07 -11.97
C ASP A 41 -16.86 -3.27 -12.93
N GLN A 42 -16.17 -3.19 -14.07
CA GLN A 42 -16.04 -4.29 -15.03
C GLN A 42 -15.25 -5.49 -14.49
N ASN A 43 -14.40 -5.27 -13.48
CA ASN A 43 -13.55 -6.29 -12.87
C ASN A 43 -14.14 -6.83 -11.55
N LEU A 44 -15.20 -6.21 -11.01
CA LEU A 44 -15.93 -6.73 -9.85
C LEU A 44 -16.99 -7.76 -10.26
N VAL A 45 -16.56 -8.90 -10.79
CA VAL A 45 -17.49 -10.02 -11.01
C VAL A 45 -17.85 -10.64 -9.65
N GLY A 46 -19.09 -10.44 -9.19
CA GLY A 46 -19.65 -11.07 -7.98
C GLY A 46 -19.83 -10.17 -6.75
N VAL A 47 -19.63 -8.84 -6.86
CA VAL A 47 -19.76 -7.90 -5.72
C VAL A 47 -21.01 -7.01 -5.82
N ALA A 48 -21.99 -7.42 -6.62
CA ALA A 48 -23.30 -6.77 -6.69
C ALA A 48 -24.07 -7.04 -5.37
N GLY A 49 -23.75 -6.29 -4.32
CA GLY A 49 -24.47 -6.36 -3.05
C GLY A 49 -23.73 -5.93 -1.78
N ALA A 50 -22.42 -5.68 -1.83
CA ALA A 50 -21.70 -5.14 -0.68
C ALA A 50 -21.64 -3.61 -0.77
N GLU A 51 -22.47 -2.90 0.00
CA GLU A 51 -22.29 -1.47 0.24
C GLU A 51 -20.85 -1.21 0.71
N ARG A 52 -20.13 -0.37 -0.02
CA ARG A 52 -18.73 -0.06 0.27
C ARG A 52 -18.67 0.92 1.45
N ALA A 53 -18.43 0.42 2.66
CA ALA A 53 -17.83 1.22 3.72
C ALA A 53 -16.38 1.51 3.31
N ILE A 54 -16.11 2.70 2.77
CA ILE A 54 -14.75 3.17 2.53
C ILE A 54 -14.19 3.58 3.89
N GLU A 55 -13.69 2.60 4.66
CA GLU A 55 -12.98 2.90 5.89
C GLU A 55 -11.57 3.43 5.55
N PRO A 56 -11.12 4.55 6.15
CA PRO A 56 -9.77 5.04 5.99
C PRO A 56 -8.76 4.01 6.51
N VAL A 57 -7.65 3.81 5.77
CA VAL A 57 -6.61 2.81 6.09
C VAL A 57 -5.80 3.17 7.33
N ASP A 58 -5.98 4.37 7.87
CA ASP A 58 -5.24 4.88 9.01
C ASP A 58 -5.89 4.41 10.31
N SER A 59 -5.47 3.23 10.74
CA SER A 59 -5.03 2.89 12.10
C SER A 59 -5.25 1.40 12.34
N LEU A 60 -4.27 0.57 11.94
CA LEU A 60 -4.11 -0.69 12.66
C LEU A 60 -3.86 -0.33 14.13
N PRO A 61 -4.69 -0.79 15.09
CA PRO A 61 -4.39 -0.56 16.49
C PRO A 61 -3.07 -1.29 16.78
N VAL A 62 -2.01 -0.52 17.01
CA VAL A 62 -0.75 -1.00 17.60
C VAL A 62 -1.09 -1.45 19.01
N GLY A 63 -1.53 -2.70 19.11
CA GLY A 63 -2.12 -3.24 20.32
C GLY A 63 -2.21 -4.75 20.34
N ARG A 64 -1.44 -5.46 19.49
CA ARG A 64 -1.18 -6.88 19.77
C ARG A 64 -0.17 -6.94 20.91
N ARG A 65 -0.66 -7.06 22.15
CA ARG A 65 0.18 -7.53 23.26
C ARG A 65 0.70 -8.91 22.88
N MET A 66 2.00 -9.02 22.69
CA MET A 66 2.68 -10.31 22.67
C MET A 66 2.46 -10.96 24.04
N LYS A 67 1.85 -12.15 24.05
CA LYS A 67 1.80 -13.00 25.23
C LYS A 67 3.23 -13.43 25.55
N GLN A 68 3.75 -12.96 26.68
CA GLN A 68 5.04 -13.42 27.19
C GLN A 68 4.89 -14.87 27.63
N GLU A 69 5.84 -15.72 27.24
CA GLU A 69 5.93 -17.08 27.76
C GLU A 69 6.22 -17.04 29.27
N ALA A 70 5.63 -17.96 30.01
CA ALA A 70 5.86 -18.07 31.45
C ALA A 70 7.34 -18.45 31.69
N PRO A 71 8.02 -17.81 32.66
CA PRO A 71 9.40 -18.17 33.00
C PRO A 71 9.45 -19.62 33.51
N PRO A 72 10.55 -20.36 33.24
CA PRO A 72 10.67 -21.73 33.70
C PRO A 72 10.65 -21.77 35.24
N ALA A 73 9.80 -22.64 35.79
CA ALA A 73 9.78 -22.88 37.23
C ALA A 73 11.11 -23.49 37.66
N SER A 74 11.84 -22.80 38.54
CA SER A 74 13.04 -23.35 39.18
C SER A 74 12.65 -24.58 39.99
N ALA A 75 13.12 -25.75 39.57
CA ALA A 75 13.09 -26.96 40.38
C ALA A 75 14.18 -26.84 41.45
N GLY A 76 13.79 -26.98 42.71
CA GLY A 76 14.70 -27.18 43.85
C GLY A 76 15.17 -28.63 43.95
#